data_AF-A0A2V2PYA1-F1
#
_entry.id   AF-A0A2V2PYA1-F1
#
_cell.length_a   1.000
_cell.length_b   1.000
_cell.length_c   1.000
_cell.angle_alpha   90.00
_cell.angle_beta   90.00
_cell.angle_gamma   90.00
#
_symmetry.space_group_name_H-M   'P 1'
#
loop_
_entity.id
_entity.type
_entity.pdbx_description
1 polymer ?
#
loop_
_entity_poly.entity_id
_entity_poly.type
_entity_poly.pdbx_seq_one_letter_code
_entity_poly.pdbx_strand_id
1 'polypeptide(L)'
;SSPDDATVRGQAGGRRGELLRLLAAVAQASGQELRSLSYALQVLDDEPLVVLHRPSATGYLLRLSGIGDNFQLHTLLADALIGGGHVAGRAPAPQEVAVCRETPGQVETQGSFELVAPGGDRLWNEGSPAGIPVVDGVRLLVLDEPSYARTWPAGRFFPGMRGDLILERALEPEETERWFARVSPAGELTV
;
A
#
# COMPACT_ATOMS: atom_id res chain seq x y z
N SER A 1 -17.61 -3.61 -5.81
CA SER A 1 -17.23 -3.91 -7.20
C SER A 1 -17.74 -5.25 -7.65
N SER A 2 -18.26 -5.31 -8.88
CA SER A 2 -18.52 -6.58 -9.58
C SER A 2 -17.19 -7.26 -9.92
N PRO A 3 -17.09 -8.60 -9.99
CA PRO A 3 -15.92 -9.29 -10.55
C PRO A 3 -15.48 -8.77 -11.94
N ASP A 4 -16.38 -8.14 -12.69
CA ASP A 4 -16.08 -7.52 -13.98
C ASP A 4 -15.10 -6.34 -13.87
N ASP A 5 -15.17 -5.55 -12.79
CA ASP A 5 -14.34 -4.34 -12.63
C ASP A 5 -12.86 -4.70 -12.48
N ALA A 6 -12.55 -5.76 -11.71
CA ALA A 6 -11.18 -6.23 -11.50
C ALA A 6 -10.62 -6.85 -12.80
N THR A 7 -11.46 -7.56 -13.54
CA THR A 7 -11.08 -8.13 -14.85
C THR A 7 -10.73 -7.03 -15.86
N VAL A 8 -11.55 -5.97 -15.93
CA VAL A 8 -11.29 -4.82 -16.80
C VAL A 8 -10.00 -4.10 -16.40
N ARG A 9 -9.72 -3.93 -15.10
CA ARG A 9 -8.45 -3.35 -14.64
C ARG A 9 -7.23 -4.24 -14.94
N GLY A 10 -7.37 -5.56 -14.80
CA GLY A 10 -6.32 -6.51 -15.19
C GLY A 10 -5.95 -6.41 -16.68
N GLN A 11 -6.96 -6.31 -17.55
CA GLN A 11 -6.75 -6.06 -18.99
C GLN A 11 -6.10 -4.70 -19.27
N ALA A 12 -6.49 -3.66 -18.52
CA ALA A 12 -5.86 -2.35 -18.60
C ALA A 12 -4.41 -2.36 -18.11
N GLY A 13 -4.04 -3.26 -17.18
CA GLY A 13 -2.69 -3.44 -16.66
C GLY A 13 -1.63 -3.63 -17.74
N GLY A 14 -1.91 -4.48 -18.74
CA GLY A 14 -1.01 -4.70 -19.89
C GLY A 14 -0.78 -3.47 -20.77
N ARG A 15 -1.66 -2.46 -20.70
CA ARG A 15 -1.57 -1.20 -21.44
C ARG A 15 -1.39 0.02 -20.54
N ARG A 16 -1.17 -0.19 -19.24
CA ARG A 16 -1.17 0.87 -18.21
C ARG A 16 -0.19 2.00 -18.54
N GLY A 17 1.02 1.67 -18.96
CA GLY A 17 2.03 2.68 -19.32
C GLY A 17 1.69 3.48 -20.57
N GLU A 18 0.94 2.91 -21.51
CA GLU A 18 0.40 3.63 -22.69
C GLU A 18 -0.76 4.55 -22.27
N LEU A 19 -1.72 4.02 -21.51
CA LEU A 19 -2.89 4.75 -21.02
C LEU A 19 -2.50 5.92 -20.12
N LEU A 20 -1.54 5.74 -19.20
CA LEU A 20 -1.04 6.81 -18.34
C LEU A 20 -0.35 7.91 -19.14
N ARG A 21 0.42 7.57 -20.19
CA ARG A 21 1.03 8.58 -21.08
C ARG A 21 -0.02 9.37 -21.86
N LEU A 22 -1.00 8.68 -22.44
CA LEU A 22 -2.10 9.34 -23.15
C LEU A 22 -2.92 10.22 -22.21
N LEU A 23 -3.22 9.73 -21.01
CA LEU A 23 -3.95 10.50 -20.02
C LEU A 23 -3.17 11.73 -19.55
N ALA A 24 -1.86 11.63 -19.35
CA ALA A 24 -1.02 12.79 -19.02
C ALA A 24 -1.06 13.84 -20.14
N ALA A 25 -1.01 13.42 -21.40
CA ALA A 25 -1.14 14.33 -22.54
C ALA A 25 -2.52 15.00 -22.59
N VAL A 26 -3.60 14.25 -22.35
CA VAL A 26 -4.96 14.80 -22.29
C VAL A 26 -5.12 15.75 -21.11
N ALA A 27 -4.66 15.39 -19.91
CA ALA A 27 -4.76 16.22 -18.71
C ALA A 27 -3.99 17.54 -18.84
N GLN A 28 -2.82 17.53 -19.50
CA GLN A 28 -2.10 18.76 -19.83
C GLN A 28 -2.87 19.64 -20.83
N ALA A 29 -3.53 19.03 -21.81
CA ALA A 29 -4.33 19.75 -22.81
C ALA A 29 -5.68 20.25 -22.26
N SER A 30 -6.27 19.58 -21.26
CA SER A 30 -7.58 19.89 -20.70
C SER A 30 -7.54 20.67 -19.38
N GLY A 31 -6.36 21.05 -18.88
CA GLY A 31 -6.26 21.84 -17.64
C GLY A 31 -6.47 21.04 -16.36
N GLN A 32 -5.94 19.80 -16.28
CA GLN A 32 -6.01 18.87 -15.14
C GLN A 32 -7.36 18.20 -14.91
N GLU A 33 -8.31 18.34 -15.84
CA GLU A 33 -9.48 17.46 -15.86
C GLU A 33 -9.01 16.00 -16.04
N LEU A 34 -9.66 15.05 -15.36
CA LEU A 34 -9.36 13.59 -15.35
C LEU A 34 -8.32 13.07 -14.34
N ARG A 35 -7.93 13.87 -13.33
CA ARG A 35 -7.02 13.40 -12.26
C ARG A 35 -7.50 12.11 -11.57
N SER A 36 -8.81 11.96 -11.33
CA SER A 36 -9.42 10.74 -10.76
C SER A 36 -9.17 9.48 -11.60
N LEU A 37 -9.16 9.60 -12.92
CA LEU A 37 -8.87 8.49 -13.84
C LEU A 37 -7.40 8.06 -13.73
N SER A 38 -6.48 9.02 -13.50
CA SER A 38 -5.05 8.71 -13.36
C SER A 38 -4.77 7.90 -12.11
N TYR A 39 -5.44 8.22 -11.00
CA TYR A 39 -5.39 7.43 -9.78
C TYR A 39 -6.04 6.05 -9.98
N ALA A 40 -7.17 5.97 -10.67
CA ALA A 40 -7.87 4.70 -10.89
C ALA A 40 -7.02 3.72 -11.73
N LEU A 41 -6.31 4.23 -12.75
CA LEU A 41 -5.40 3.43 -13.58
C LEU A 41 -4.18 2.91 -12.82
N GLN A 42 -3.79 3.58 -11.72
CA GLN A 42 -2.67 3.15 -10.87
C GLN A 42 -3.07 2.07 -9.87
N VAL A 43 -4.36 1.84 -9.63
CA VAL A 43 -4.79 0.81 -8.67
C VAL A 43 -4.33 -0.57 -9.12
N LEU A 44 -3.68 -1.26 -8.20
CA LEU A 44 -3.11 -2.59 -8.41
C LEU A 44 -4.16 -3.65 -8.06
N ASP A 45 -4.16 -4.75 -8.81
CA ASP A 45 -5.00 -5.91 -8.57
C ASP A 45 -4.10 -7.14 -8.58
N ASP A 46 -4.32 -8.03 -7.63
CA ASP A 46 -3.54 -9.25 -7.43
C ASP A 46 -2.02 -9.07 -7.34
N GLU A 47 -1.57 -7.90 -6.89
CA GLU A 47 -0.15 -7.55 -6.93
C GLU A 47 0.58 -8.14 -5.71
N PRO A 48 1.70 -8.86 -5.92
CA PRO A 48 2.54 -9.32 -4.82
C PRO A 48 3.28 -8.14 -4.17
N LEU A 49 3.28 -8.13 -2.84
CA LEU A 49 3.95 -7.14 -2.00
C LEU A 49 4.76 -7.86 -0.93
N VAL A 50 6.08 -7.69 -0.96
CA VAL A 50 6.95 -8.07 0.15
C VAL A 50 7.04 -6.90 1.13
N VAL A 51 6.76 -7.19 2.39
CA VAL A 51 6.85 -6.23 3.49
C VAL A 51 7.88 -6.70 4.50
N LEU A 52 8.85 -5.86 4.81
CA LEU A 52 9.84 -6.10 5.85
C LEU A 52 9.55 -5.23 7.06
N HIS A 53 9.39 -5.84 8.23
CA HIS A 53 9.28 -5.11 9.49
C HIS A 53 10.66 -5.04 10.14
N ARG A 54 11.30 -3.87 10.06
CA ARG A 54 12.68 -3.69 10.53
C ARG A 54 12.83 -3.92 12.04
N PRO A 55 11.91 -3.45 12.92
CA PRO A 55 12.10 -3.61 14.38
C PRO A 55 12.16 -5.06 14.86
N SER A 56 11.41 -5.97 14.23
CA SER A 56 11.46 -7.41 14.53
C SER A 56 12.31 -8.23 13.57
N ALA A 57 12.92 -7.59 12.56
CA ALA A 57 13.66 -8.26 11.49
C ALA A 57 12.89 -9.42 10.82
N THR A 58 11.58 -9.24 10.60
CA THR A 58 10.70 -10.24 9.96
C THR A 58 10.21 -9.76 8.59
N GLY A 59 9.91 -10.71 7.70
CA GLY A 59 9.35 -10.44 6.38
C GLY A 59 8.00 -11.12 6.17
N TYR A 60 7.19 -10.55 5.28
CA TYR A 60 5.85 -11.04 4.96
C TYR A 60 5.57 -10.91 3.47
N LEU A 61 4.94 -11.93 2.88
CA LEU A 61 4.39 -11.86 1.53
C LEU A 61 2.89 -11.60 1.62
N LEU A 62 2.46 -10.50 1.02
CA LEU A 62 1.06 -10.11 0.94
C LEU A 62 0.61 -9.97 -0.51
N ARG A 63 -0.70 -10.03 -0.73
CA ARG A 63 -1.34 -9.77 -2.02
C ARG A 63 -2.28 -8.58 -1.90
N LEU A 64 -2.04 -7.59 -2.75
CA LEU A 64 -2.68 -6.27 -2.76
C LEU A 64 -3.73 -6.19 -3.86
N SER A 65 -4.91 -5.68 -3.57
CA SER A 65 -5.94 -5.41 -4.60
C SER A 65 -6.80 -4.20 -4.26
N GLY A 66 -7.09 -3.35 -5.25
CA GLY A 66 -8.12 -2.32 -5.13
C GLY A 66 -7.81 -1.19 -4.14
N ILE A 67 -6.55 -1.00 -3.76
CA ILE A 67 -6.12 0.05 -2.82
C ILE A 67 -5.65 1.29 -3.60
N GLY A 68 -6.28 2.44 -3.32
CA GLY A 68 -6.03 3.68 -4.08
C GLY A 68 -4.91 4.56 -3.53
N ASP A 69 -4.78 4.61 -2.20
CA ASP A 69 -3.83 5.47 -1.51
C ASP A 69 -3.08 4.73 -0.38
N ASN A 70 -2.04 5.38 0.14
CA ASN A 70 -1.24 4.81 1.21
C ASN A 70 -1.95 4.92 2.58
N PHE A 71 -2.92 5.82 2.76
CA PHE A 71 -3.76 5.84 3.97
C PHE A 71 -4.52 4.53 4.16
N GLN A 72 -5.18 4.04 3.10
CA GLN A 72 -5.90 2.77 3.08
C GLN A 72 -4.93 1.59 3.21
N LEU A 73 -3.80 1.61 2.50
CA LEU A 73 -2.75 0.58 2.62
C LEU A 73 -2.25 0.45 4.05
N HIS A 74 -1.94 1.58 4.70
CA HIS A 74 -1.38 1.63 6.04
C HIS A 74 -2.32 1.00 7.07
N THR A 75 -3.61 1.35 7.02
CA THR A 75 -4.62 0.74 7.90
C THR A 75 -4.70 -0.77 7.69
N LEU A 76 -4.72 -1.24 6.43
CA LEU A 76 -4.82 -2.67 6.13
C LEU A 76 -3.54 -3.46 6.42
N LEU A 77 -2.36 -2.84 6.35
CA LEU A 77 -1.10 -3.44 6.82
C LEU A 77 -1.12 -3.66 8.33
N ALA A 78 -1.62 -2.68 9.10
CA ALA A 78 -1.74 -2.79 10.55
C ALA A 78 -2.75 -3.88 10.95
N ASP A 79 -3.86 -4.01 10.23
CA ASP A 79 -4.81 -5.12 10.38
C ASP A 79 -4.13 -6.47 10.13
N ALA A 80 -3.51 -6.65 8.97
CA ALA A 80 -2.90 -7.91 8.57
C ALA A 80 -1.75 -8.34 9.50
N LEU A 81 -0.88 -7.41 9.91
CA LEU A 81 0.34 -7.74 10.64
C LEU A 81 0.16 -7.66 12.17
N ILE A 82 -0.47 -6.60 12.69
CA ILE A 82 -0.67 -6.43 14.13
C ILE A 82 -1.95 -7.14 14.56
N GLY A 83 -3.07 -6.92 13.85
CA GLY A 83 -4.34 -7.61 14.11
C GLY A 83 -4.22 -9.14 13.93
N GLY A 84 -3.37 -9.58 13.01
CA GLY A 84 -3.00 -10.99 12.82
C GLY A 84 -2.01 -11.55 13.86
N GLY A 85 -1.44 -10.71 14.74
CA GLY A 85 -0.51 -11.14 15.78
C GLY A 85 0.92 -11.45 15.31
N HIS A 86 1.31 -10.99 14.13
CA HIS A 86 2.64 -11.22 13.56
C HIS A 86 3.70 -10.24 14.04
N VAL A 87 3.30 -9.00 14.35
CA VAL A 87 4.16 -7.96 14.91
C VAL A 87 3.46 -7.24 16.06
N ALA A 88 4.23 -6.67 16.99
CA ALA A 88 3.68 -5.88 18.09
C ALA A 88 3.20 -4.50 17.60
N GLY A 89 2.18 -3.94 18.25
CA GLY A 89 1.71 -2.58 17.99
C GLY A 89 0.22 -2.37 18.31
N ARG A 90 -0.34 -1.25 17.86
CA ARG A 90 -1.79 -0.99 17.88
C ARG A 90 -2.44 -1.60 16.64
N ALA A 91 -3.28 -2.61 16.83
CA ALA A 91 -4.15 -3.08 15.75
C ALA A 91 -5.27 -2.05 15.49
N PRO A 92 -5.67 -1.85 14.23
CA PRO A 92 -6.83 -1.03 13.92
C PRO A 92 -8.11 -1.69 14.47
N ALA A 93 -9.10 -0.87 14.81
CA ALA A 93 -10.40 -1.38 15.22
C ALA A 93 -11.13 -2.02 14.03
N PRO A 94 -12.01 -3.02 14.23
CA PRO A 94 -12.73 -3.67 13.14
C PRO A 94 -13.48 -2.71 12.21
N GLN A 95 -13.98 -1.59 12.73
CA GLN A 95 -14.65 -0.56 11.93
C GLN A 95 -13.67 0.20 11.02
N GLU A 96 -12.46 0.55 11.50
CA GLU A 96 -11.40 1.19 10.71
C GLU A 96 -11.03 0.30 9.50
N VAL A 97 -10.95 -1.02 9.73
CA VAL A 97 -10.68 -2.02 8.69
C VAL A 97 -11.86 -2.15 7.72
N ALA A 98 -13.09 -2.23 8.23
CA ALA A 98 -14.28 -2.41 7.42
C ALA A 98 -14.47 -1.26 6.41
N VAL A 99 -14.24 -0.01 6.82
CA VAL A 99 -14.35 1.14 5.92
C VAL A 99 -13.25 1.16 4.86
N CYS A 100 -12.06 0.64 5.15
CA CYS A 100 -10.99 0.47 4.17
C CYS A 100 -11.21 -0.70 3.20
N ARG A 101 -12.03 -1.70 3.56
CA ARG A 101 -12.30 -2.87 2.70
C ARG A 101 -13.56 -2.72 1.85
N GLU A 102 -14.70 -2.49 2.49
CA GLU A 102 -16.02 -2.66 1.84
C GLU A 102 -17.13 -1.74 2.35
N THR A 103 -17.11 -1.35 3.62
CA THR A 103 -18.12 -0.48 4.22
C THR A 103 -17.97 0.96 3.72
N PRO A 104 -19.03 1.65 3.29
CA PRO A 104 -18.95 3.06 2.95
C PRO A 104 -18.60 3.95 4.17
N GLY A 105 -17.93 5.06 3.91
CA GLY A 105 -17.60 6.07 4.92
C GLY A 105 -16.11 6.13 5.26
N GLN A 106 -15.79 6.92 6.29
CA GLN A 106 -14.46 7.07 6.84
C GLN A 106 -14.51 7.11 8.36
N VAL A 107 -13.45 6.65 9.02
CA VAL A 107 -13.30 6.67 10.47
C VAL A 107 -11.91 7.16 10.84
N GLU A 108 -11.84 8.06 11.82
CA GLU A 108 -10.56 8.53 12.36
C GLU A 108 -9.74 7.33 12.86
N THR A 109 -8.55 7.15 12.31
CA THR A 109 -7.69 5.99 12.51
C THR A 109 -6.29 6.45 12.84
N GLN A 110 -5.62 5.73 13.75
CA GLN A 110 -4.23 5.98 14.11
C GLN A 110 -3.29 5.07 13.33
N GLY A 111 -2.20 5.64 12.80
CA GLY A 111 -1.14 4.89 12.13
C GLY A 111 -0.23 4.14 13.09
N SER A 112 0.18 2.94 12.67
CA SER A 112 1.01 2.04 13.48
C SER A 112 2.45 1.86 12.99
N PHE A 113 2.78 2.45 11.83
CA PHE A 113 4.08 2.26 11.17
C PHE A 113 4.59 3.55 10.54
N GLU A 114 5.86 3.54 10.18
CA GLU A 114 6.43 4.36 9.11
C GLU A 114 6.53 3.52 7.83
N LEU A 115 6.07 4.05 6.69
CA LEU A 115 6.25 3.38 5.40
C LEU A 115 7.50 3.93 4.72
N VAL A 116 8.42 3.03 4.38
CA VAL A 116 9.74 3.38 3.86
C VAL A 116 10.02 2.56 2.61
N ALA A 117 10.52 3.22 1.56
CA ALA A 117 11.01 2.57 0.37
C ALA A 117 12.31 1.80 0.66
N PRO A 118 12.70 0.80 -0.15
CA PRO A 118 13.94 0.05 0.07
C PRO A 118 15.19 0.93 0.12
N GLY A 119 15.18 2.07 -0.59
CA GLY A 119 16.29 3.04 -0.58
C GLY A 119 16.39 3.88 0.70
N GLY A 120 15.38 3.87 1.57
CA GLY A 120 15.29 4.68 2.79
C GLY A 120 14.36 5.89 2.69
N ASP A 121 13.84 6.21 1.51
CA ASP A 121 12.91 7.32 1.33
C ASP A 121 11.55 7.04 1.98
N ARG A 122 10.97 8.05 2.62
CA ARG A 122 9.62 7.96 3.19
C ARG A 122 8.56 7.85 2.09
N LEU A 123 7.68 6.86 2.21
CA LEU A 123 6.48 6.74 1.39
C LEU A 123 5.33 7.45 2.10
N TRP A 124 4.97 8.62 1.59
CA TRP A 124 3.92 9.47 2.17
C TRP A 124 2.52 8.89 1.97
N ASN A 125 1.62 9.22 2.89
CA ASN A 125 0.25 8.69 2.88
C ASN A 125 -0.58 9.20 1.68
N GLU A 126 -0.27 10.39 1.17
CA GLU A 126 -0.87 10.99 -0.03
C GLU A 126 -0.42 10.30 -1.33
N GLY A 127 0.57 9.40 -1.23
CA GLY A 127 1.02 8.56 -2.33
C GLY A 127 0.05 7.42 -2.65
N SER A 128 0.41 6.65 -3.66
CA SER A 128 -0.32 5.45 -4.09
C SER A 128 0.56 4.20 -3.92
N PRO A 129 -0.03 3.02 -3.67
CA PRO A 129 0.72 1.76 -3.65
C PRO A 129 1.51 1.49 -4.94
N ALA A 130 1.08 2.05 -6.08
CA ALA A 130 1.81 1.98 -7.34
C ALA A 130 3.20 2.64 -7.30
N GLY A 131 3.43 3.56 -6.37
CA GLY A 131 4.72 4.22 -6.14
C GLY A 131 5.72 3.39 -5.33
N ILE A 132 5.31 2.26 -4.74
CA ILE A 132 6.23 1.36 -4.00
C ILE A 132 7.24 0.76 -4.99
N PRO A 133 8.57 0.89 -4.77
CA PRO A 133 9.56 0.37 -5.70
C PRO A 133 9.45 -1.14 -5.91
N VAL A 134 9.69 -1.58 -7.15
CA VAL A 134 9.79 -2.99 -7.51
C VAL A 134 11.25 -3.42 -7.44
N VAL A 135 11.55 -4.41 -6.61
CA VAL A 135 12.88 -5.02 -6.42
C VAL A 135 12.77 -6.49 -6.75
N ASP A 136 13.66 -6.99 -7.61
CA ASP A 136 13.65 -8.38 -8.10
C ASP A 136 12.26 -8.86 -8.59
N GLY A 137 11.51 -7.94 -9.22
CA GLY A 137 10.19 -8.23 -9.81
C GLY A 137 9.00 -8.15 -8.87
N VAL A 138 9.21 -7.81 -7.58
CA VAL A 138 8.13 -7.68 -6.58
C VAL A 138 8.19 -6.33 -5.89
N ARG A 139 7.04 -5.77 -5.50
CA ARG A 139 7.02 -4.54 -4.70
C ARG A 139 7.61 -4.79 -3.33
N LEU A 140 8.55 -3.95 -2.92
CA LEU A 140 9.23 -4.07 -1.64
C LEU A 140 8.95 -2.84 -0.78
N LEU A 141 8.35 -3.08 0.39
CA LEU A 141 8.01 -2.06 1.37
C LEU A 141 8.71 -2.38 2.69
N VAL A 142 9.23 -1.35 3.35
CA VAL A 142 9.84 -1.46 4.68
C VAL A 142 8.95 -0.72 5.68
N LEU A 143 8.73 -1.37 6.83
CA LEU A 143 8.01 -0.81 7.96
C LEU A 143 9.00 -0.51 9.09
N ASP A 144 9.04 0.75 9.48
CA ASP A 144 9.78 1.24 10.64
C ASP A 144 8.83 1.68 11.77
N GLU A 145 9.39 1.90 12.95
CA GLU A 145 8.64 2.47 14.08
C GLU A 145 8.10 3.87 13.71
N PRO A 146 6.86 4.21 14.11
CA PRO A 146 6.31 5.52 13.84
C PRO A 146 7.10 6.58 14.63
N SER A 147 7.69 7.54 13.91
CA SER A 147 8.42 8.67 14.51
C SER A 147 7.53 9.61 15.34
N TYR A 148 6.22 9.60 15.09
CA TYR A 148 5.21 10.32 15.87
C TYR A 148 3.82 9.69 15.64
N ALA A 149 2.89 9.94 16.57
CA ALA A 149 1.51 9.52 16.41
C ALA A 149 0.82 10.32 15.30
N ARG A 150 0.30 9.62 14.29
CA ARG A 150 -0.46 10.18 13.17
C ARG A 150 -1.87 9.64 13.19
N THR A 151 -2.83 10.49 12.82
CA THR A 151 -4.22 10.07 12.60
C THR A 151 -4.74 10.59 11.26
N TRP A 152 -5.73 9.91 10.70
CA TRP A 152 -6.42 10.30 9.47
C TRP A 152 -7.82 9.68 9.38
N PRO A 153 -8.71 10.23 8.55
CA PRO A 153 -10.00 9.61 8.24
C PRO A 153 -9.81 8.42 7.29
N ALA A 154 -9.55 7.22 7.82
CA ALA A 154 -9.34 6.03 7.00
C ALA A 154 -10.63 5.60 6.32
N GLY A 155 -10.51 5.17 5.07
CA GLY A 155 -11.59 4.63 4.25
C GLY A 155 -11.05 4.29 2.88
N ARG A 156 -11.93 4.05 1.92
CA ARG A 156 -11.51 3.81 0.53
C ARG A 156 -11.32 5.12 -0.21
N PHE A 157 -10.19 5.26 -0.89
CA PHE A 157 -9.97 6.35 -1.85
C PHE A 157 -11.00 6.31 -2.99
N PHE A 158 -11.36 5.11 -3.46
CA PHE A 158 -12.42 4.87 -4.42
C PHE A 158 -13.62 4.18 -3.74
N PRO A 159 -14.70 4.89 -3.37
CA PRO A 159 -15.81 4.32 -2.61
C PRO A 159 -16.44 3.06 -3.23
N GLY A 160 -16.48 2.97 -4.57
CA GLY A 160 -17.05 1.83 -5.30
C GLY A 160 -16.12 0.62 -5.47
N MET A 161 -14.82 0.78 -5.25
CA MET A 161 -13.81 -0.25 -5.48
C MET A 161 -13.48 -0.95 -4.18
N ARG A 162 -13.69 -2.26 -4.07
CA ARG A 162 -13.30 -3.01 -2.86
C ARG A 162 -11.77 -2.99 -2.73
N GLY A 163 -11.25 -2.69 -1.55
CA GLY A 163 -9.84 -2.83 -1.23
C GLY A 163 -9.56 -4.09 -0.42
N ASP A 164 -8.48 -4.78 -0.72
CA ASP A 164 -8.04 -5.96 0.00
C ASP A 164 -6.51 -6.01 0.13
N LEU A 165 -6.08 -6.54 1.26
CA LEU A 165 -4.68 -6.86 1.55
C LEU A 165 -4.70 -8.16 2.34
N ILE A 166 -4.15 -9.21 1.73
CA ILE A 166 -4.18 -10.57 2.26
C ILE A 166 -2.75 -10.96 2.56
N LEU A 167 -2.48 -11.37 3.80
CA LEU A 167 -1.23 -12.04 4.13
C LEU A 167 -1.25 -13.46 3.56
N GLU A 168 -0.30 -13.77 2.69
CA GLU A 168 -0.18 -15.13 2.12
C GLU A 168 0.65 -16.02 3.03
N ARG A 169 1.79 -15.50 3.50
CA ARG A 169 2.68 -16.19 4.45
C ARG A 169 3.66 -15.22 5.10
N ALA A 170 4.13 -15.58 6.29
CA ALA A 170 5.39 -15.06 6.79
C ALA A 170 6.56 -15.61 5.95
N LEU A 171 7.60 -14.80 5.76
CA LEU A 171 8.83 -15.24 5.11
C LEU A 171 9.71 -15.99 6.11
N GLU A 172 10.42 -16.99 5.63
CA GLU A 172 11.44 -17.67 6.43
C GLU A 172 12.61 -16.71 6.73
N PRO A 173 13.37 -16.91 7.82
CA PRO A 173 14.48 -16.04 8.20
C PRO A 173 15.50 -15.81 7.06
N GLU A 174 15.90 -16.89 6.38
CA GLU A 174 16.86 -16.83 5.27
C GLU A 174 16.33 -16.06 4.04
N GLU A 175 15.02 -16.13 3.78
CA GLU A 175 14.38 -15.34 2.74
C GLU A 175 14.27 -13.87 3.15
N THR A 176 13.93 -13.61 4.41
CA THR A 176 13.87 -12.28 5.01
C THR A 176 15.22 -11.58 4.94
N GLU A 177 16.31 -12.26 5.32
CA GLU A 177 17.67 -11.73 5.24
C GLU A 177 18.07 -11.36 3.81
N ARG A 178 17.69 -12.20 2.82
CA ARG A 178 17.94 -11.92 1.40
C ARG A 178 17.23 -10.65 0.93
N TRP A 179 16.03 -10.40 1.42
CA TRP A 179 15.31 -9.16 1.13
C TRP A 179 15.91 -7.95 1.85
N PHE A 180 16.28 -8.07 3.13
CA PHE A 180 16.96 -7.00 3.85
C PHE A 180 18.31 -6.62 3.22
N ALA A 181 19.01 -7.56 2.57
CA ALA A 181 20.22 -7.26 1.82
C ALA A 181 20.00 -6.28 0.64
N ARG A 182 18.74 -6.01 0.25
CA ARG A 182 18.35 -5.05 -0.80
C ARG A 182 17.83 -3.72 -0.24
N VAL A 183 17.88 -3.55 1.08
CA VAL A 183 17.33 -2.41 1.80
C VAL A 183 18.46 -1.60 2.42
N SER A 184 18.41 -0.29 2.24
CA SER A 184 19.31 0.65 2.92
C SER A 184 19.13 0.54 4.44
N PRO A 185 20.21 0.74 5.23
CA PRO A 185 20.10 0.91 6.68
C PRO A 185 19.08 1.99 7.05
N ALA A 186 18.54 1.92 8.27
CA ALA A 186 17.64 2.97 8.74
C ALA A 186 18.42 4.30 8.73
N GLY A 187 17.81 5.35 8.19
CA GLY A 187 18.40 6.68 8.30
C GLY A 187 18.48 7.07 9.78
N GLU A 188 19.62 7.62 10.22
CA GLU A 188 19.68 8.25 11.54
C GLU A 188 18.65 9.37 11.57
N LEU A 189 17.72 9.30 12.52
CA LEU A 189 16.86 10.42 12.84
C LEU A 189 17.75 11.52 13.40
N THR A 190 18.10 12.51 12.58
CA THR A 190 18.72 13.73 13.08
C THR A 190 17.72 14.40 14.01
N VAL A 191 18.01 14.34 15.32
CA VAL A 191 17.23 14.97 16.41
C VAL A 191 17.25 16.48 16.27
#